data_AF-A0A7J4AUZ6-F1
#
_entry.id   AF-A0A7J4AUZ6-F1
#
_cell.length_a   1.000
_cell.length_b   1.000
_cell.length_c   1.000
_cell.angle_alpha   90.00
_cell.angle_beta   90.00
_cell.angle_gamma   90.00
#
_symmetry.space_group_name_H-M   'P 1'
#
loop_
_entity.id
_entity.type
_entity.pdbx_description
1 polymer ?
#
loop_
_entity_poly.entity_id
_entity_poly.type
_entity_poly.pdbx_seq_one_letter_code
_entity_poly.pdbx_strand_id
1 'polypeptide(L)' 'MKIGVCGVACEKCPRMVNGGCPSGDVGCTPKENKFCAIATCAFKKGVSLCFECKEFPCETTKMGPISYGFCQFISGKNP' A
#
# COMPACT_ATOMS: atom_id res chain seq x y z
N MET A 1 -2.81 -15.61 -2.68
CA MET A 1 -2.69 -14.19 -3.02
C MET A 1 -2.63 -13.40 -1.72
N LYS A 2 -1.59 -12.58 -1.53
CA LYS A 2 -1.43 -11.73 -0.34
C LYS A 2 -1.66 -10.28 -0.75
N ILE A 3 -2.32 -9.49 0.09
CA ILE A 3 -2.56 -8.07 -0.16
C ILE A 3 -1.59 -7.27 0.70
N GLY A 4 -0.83 -6.38 0.07
CA GLY A 4 0.07 -5.48 0.81
C GLY A 4 -0.70 -4.32 1.45
N VAL A 5 -0.05 -3.60 2.36
CA VAL A 5 -0.60 -2.39 3.01
C VAL A 5 -1.21 -1.38 2.03
N CYS A 6 -0.63 -1.24 0.84
CA CYS A 6 -1.13 -0.34 -0.21
C CYS A 6 -2.38 -0.86 -0.95
N GLY A 7 -2.84 -2.08 -0.66
CA GLY A 7 -4.01 -2.68 -1.29
C GLY A 7 -3.74 -3.44 -2.59
N VAL A 8 -2.49 -3.50 -3.08
CA VAL A 8 -2.13 -4.32 -4.24
C VAL A 8 -1.86 -5.78 -3.84
N ALA A 9 -2.14 -6.68 -4.77
CA ALA A 9 -1.59 -8.03 -4.75
C ALA A 9 -0.05 -7.95 -4.65
N CYS A 10 0.54 -8.65 -3.69
CA CYS A 10 1.99 -8.64 -3.46
C CYS A 10 2.77 -9.01 -4.72
N GLU A 11 2.22 -9.89 -5.56
CA GLU A 11 2.75 -10.34 -6.86
C GLU A 11 2.92 -9.20 -7.88
N LYS A 12 2.27 -8.06 -7.67
CA LYS A 12 2.38 -6.84 -8.50
C LYS A 12 3.14 -5.72 -7.81
N CYS A 13 3.68 -5.96 -6.61
CA CYS A 13 4.45 -4.97 -5.88
C CYS A 13 5.80 -4.71 -6.57
N PRO A 14 6.20 -3.45 -6.84
CA PRO A 14 7.50 -3.15 -7.44
C PRO A 14 8.70 -3.54 -6.57
N ARG A 15 8.46 -3.83 -5.29
CA ARG A 15 9.49 -4.34 -4.36
C ARG A 15 9.66 -5.86 -4.40
N MET A 16 8.82 -6.57 -5.15
CA MET A 16 8.98 -8.00 -5.35
C MET A 16 10.18 -8.25 -6.27
N VAL A 17 11.21 -8.91 -5.74
CA VAL A 17 12.48 -9.18 -6.45
C VAL A 17 12.65 -10.68 -6.61
N ASN A 18 13.04 -11.13 -7.80
CA ASN A 18 13.22 -12.55 -8.12
C ASN A 18 12.01 -13.44 -7.74
N GLY A 19 10.79 -12.92 -7.85
CA GLY A 19 9.57 -13.64 -7.47
C GLY A 19 9.34 -13.78 -5.95
N GLY A 20 10.11 -13.07 -5.12
CA GLY A 20 9.99 -13.11 -3.65
C GLY A 20 9.68 -11.74 -3.04
N CYS A 21 8.88 -11.74 -1.97
CA CYS A 21 8.68 -10.55 -1.14
C CYS A 21 9.89 -10.35 -0.22
N PRO A 22 10.47 -9.14 -0.10
CA PRO A 22 11.52 -8.85 0.87
C PRO A 22 11.09 -9.08 2.33
N SER A 23 9.78 -9.05 2.61
CA SER A 23 9.21 -9.37 3.92
C SER A 23 8.93 -10.87 4.10
N GLY A 24 9.36 -11.73 3.17
CA GLY A 24 9.11 -13.16 3.19
C GLY A 24 7.62 -13.51 3.13
N ASP A 25 7.26 -14.61 3.77
CA ASP A 25 5.90 -15.14 3.73
C ASP A 25 4.86 -14.31 4.50
N VAL A 26 5.30 -13.43 5.40
CA VAL A 26 4.37 -12.55 6.12
C VAL A 26 3.78 -11.48 5.18
N GLY A 27 4.49 -11.13 4.11
CA GLY A 27 4.11 -10.04 3.22
C GLY A 27 4.35 -8.65 3.84
N CYS A 28 3.84 -7.61 3.19
CA CYS A 28 4.01 -6.25 3.69
C CYS A 28 3.01 -5.97 4.82
N THR A 29 3.53 -5.59 6.00
CA THR A 29 2.73 -5.16 7.16
C THR A 29 3.03 -3.70 7.52
N PRO A 30 2.12 -3.00 8.22
CA PRO A 30 2.39 -1.66 8.72
C PRO A 30 3.55 -1.70 9.71
N LYS A 31 4.66 -1.08 9.33
CA LYS A 31 5.84 -0.86 10.18
C LYS A 31 6.63 0.31 9.63
N GLU A 32 7.48 0.90 10.47
CA GLU A 32 8.47 1.84 9.96
C GLU A 32 9.36 1.18 8.91
N ASN A 33 9.41 1.80 7.74
CA ASN A 33 10.07 1.24 6.58
C ASN A 33 10.69 2.36 5.74
N LYS A 34 12.02 2.42 5.74
CA LYS A 34 12.81 3.40 4.96
C LYS A 34 12.60 3.29 3.44
N PHE A 35 12.10 2.14 2.97
CA PHE A 35 11.91 1.83 1.56
C PHE A 35 10.46 2.00 1.08
N CYS A 36 9.50 2.10 1.99
CA CYS A 36 8.08 2.21 1.65
C CYS A 36 7.41 3.25 2.56
N ALA A 37 7.19 4.44 2.00
CA ALA A 37 6.48 5.51 2.69
C ALA A 37 5.04 5.11 3.06
N ILE A 38 4.38 4.26 2.25
CA ILE A 38 3.03 3.76 2.53
C ILE A 38 3.00 2.89 3.79
N ALA A 39 3.94 1.96 3.94
CA ALA A 39 4.01 1.11 5.14
C ALA A 39 4.25 1.94 6.41
N THR A 40 5.14 2.93 6.33
CA THR A 40 5.40 3.87 7.43
C THR A 40 4.17 4.73 7.75
N CYS A 41 3.46 5.21 6.72
CA CYS A 41 2.27 6.04 6.88
C CYS A 41 1.14 5.24 7.55
N ALA A 42 0.88 4.02 7.08
CA ALA A 42 -0.11 3.13 7.68
C ALA A 42 0.22 2.80 9.14
N PHE A 43 1.49 2.53 9.45
CA PHE A 43 1.96 2.30 10.81
C PHE A 43 1.69 3.49 11.72
N LYS A 44 2.07 4.70 11.29
CA LYS A 44 1.82 5.95 12.04
C LYS A 44 0.35 6.25 12.23
N LYS A 45 -0.50 5.86 11.27
CA LYS A 45 -1.95 6.05 11.32
C LYS A 45 -2.70 4.91 12.01
N GLY A 46 -1.99 3.85 12.41
CA GLY A 46 -2.59 2.68 13.07
C GLY A 46 -3.58 1.91 12.20
N VAL A 47 -3.42 1.92 10.87
CA VAL A 47 -4.27 1.19 9.92
C VAL A 47 -3.52 0.02 9.28
N SER A 48 -4.23 -1.05 8.95
CA SER A 48 -3.63 -2.23 8.32
C SER A 48 -3.51 -2.06 6.81
N LEU A 49 -4.51 -1.43 6.21
CA LEU A 49 -4.59 -1.16 4.78
C LEU A 49 -4.85 0.32 4.51
N CYS A 50 -4.34 0.82 3.38
CA CYS A 50 -4.66 2.18 2.93
C CYS A 50 -6.17 2.41 2.80
N PHE A 51 -6.95 1.42 2.38
CA PHE A 51 -8.41 1.54 2.23
C PHE A 51 -9.17 1.77 3.54
N GLU A 52 -8.57 1.42 4.68
CA GLU A 52 -9.12 1.69 6.01
C GLU A 52 -8.85 3.12 6.46
N CYS A 53 -7.95 3.85 5.77
CA CYS A 53 -7.62 5.22 6.09
C CYS A 53 -8.70 6.18 5.57
N LYS A 54 -9.26 7.02 6.46
CA LYS A 54 -10.28 8.02 6.09
C LYS A 54 -9.82 8.99 5.01
N GLU A 55 -8.52 9.28 4.99
CA GLU A 55 -7.89 10.19 4.02
C GLU A 55 -7.56 9.50 2.69
N PHE A 56 -7.76 8.18 2.55
CA PHE A 56 -7.52 7.50 1.29
C PHE A 56 -8.54 7.94 0.23
N PRO A 57 -8.11 8.25 -1.01
CA PRO A 57 -6.73 8.33 -1.48
C PRO A 57 -6.05 9.66 -1.08
N CYS A 58 -4.76 9.63 -0.75
CA CYS A 58 -3.99 10.78 -0.23
C CYS A 58 -2.66 11.00 -0.99
N GLU A 59 -1.94 12.08 -0.68
CA GLU A 59 -0.62 12.38 -1.29
C GLU A 59 0.37 11.21 -1.19
N THR A 60 0.41 10.50 -0.06
CA THR A 60 1.29 9.32 0.09
C THR A 60 0.93 8.22 -0.93
N THR A 61 -0.35 8.04 -1.23
CA THR A 61 -0.80 7.04 -2.21
C THR A 61 -0.52 7.47 -3.65
N LYS A 62 -0.36 8.78 -3.94
CA LYS A 62 0.10 9.27 -5.27
C LYS A 62 1.52 8.82 -5.60
N MET A 63 2.36 8.68 -4.57
CA MET A 63 3.74 8.16 -4.71
C MET A 63 3.79 6.63 -4.71
N GLY A 64 2.63 5.97 -4.62
CA GLY A 64 2.51 4.52 -4.55
C GLY A 64 2.69 3.82 -5.90
N PRO A 65 2.63 2.48 -5.89
CA PRO A 65 2.75 1.68 -7.11
C PRO A 65 1.48 1.65 -7.98
N ILE A 66 0.37 2.23 -7.50
CA ILE A 66 -0.93 2.26 -8.18
C ILE A 66 -1.16 3.68 -8.72
N SER A 67 -1.77 3.79 -9.91
CA SER A 67 -2.21 5.09 -10.42
C SER A 67 -3.21 5.75 -9.46
N TYR A 68 -3.04 7.05 -9.23
CA TYR A 68 -3.91 7.79 -8.31
C TYR A 68 -5.38 7.77 -8.76
N GLY A 69 -5.64 7.83 -10.07
CA GLY A 69 -7.00 7.72 -10.61
C GLY A 69 -7.67 6.38 -10.27
N PHE A 70 -6.91 5.27 -10.25
CA PHE A 70 -7.45 4.00 -9.78
C PHE A 70 -7.72 4.02 -8.27
N CYS A 71 -6.84 4.64 -7.48
CA CYS A 71 -7.09 4.86 -6.04
C CYS A 71 -8.37 5.67 -5.78
N GLN A 72 -8.67 6.69 -6.61
CA GLN A 72 -9.92 7.45 -6.54
C GLN A 72 -11.12 6.57 -6.87
N PHE A 73 -11.08 5.84 -7.98
CA PHE A 73 -12.14 4.94 -8.40
C PHE A 73 -12.51 3.92 -7.31
N ILE A 74 -11.53 3.21 -6.75
CA ILE A 74 -11.79 2.17 -5.72
C ILE A 74 -12.15 2.74 -4.36
N SER A 75 -11.81 4.00 -4.07
CA SER A 75 -12.24 4.66 -2.83
C SER A 75 -13.72 5.05 -2.83
N GLY A 76 -14.40 4.95 -3.98
CA GLY A 76 -15.75 5.47 -4.15
C GLY A 76 -15.85 7.00 -4.09
N LYS A 77 -14.71 7.71 -4.05
CA LYS A 77 -14.62 9.17 -4.01
C LYS A 77 -14.36 9.75 -5.41
N ASN A 78 -15.08 9.27 -6.42
CA ASN A 78 -15.11 9.96 -7.70
C ASN A 78 -15.92 11.26 -7.57
N PRO A 79 -15.51 12.37 -8.22
CA PRO A 79 -16.38 13.52 -8.43
C PRO A 79 -17.57 13.17 -9.32
#